data_AF-A0A350ZZ94-F1
#
_entry.id   AF-A0A350ZZ94-F1
#
_cell.length_a   1.000
_cell.length_b   1.000
_cell.length_c   1.000
_cell.angle_alpha   90.00
_cell.angle_beta   90.00
_cell.angle_gamma   90.00
#
_symmetry.space_group_name_H-M   'P 1'
#
loop_
_entity.id
_entity.type
_entity.pdbx_description
1 polymer ?
#
loop_
_entity_poly.entity_id
_entity_poly.type
_entity_poly.pdbx_seq_one_letter_code
_entity_poly.pdbx_strand_id
1 'polypeptide(L)'
;MAHQKILILDFGSQVSQLIARRVREQQVYCELHPFDVSDEFVRNFGAQGVILSGGPNSVYEAEDWRAPQAVFELGVPVLGICYGMQTMASQLGGKVESSSKREFG
;
A
#
# COMPACT_ATOMS: atom_id res chain seq x y z
N MET A 1 6.60 10.87 23.63
CA MET A 1 6.99 10.75 22.21
C MET A 1 6.10 9.69 21.59
N ALA A 2 5.40 9.99 20.50
CA ALA A 2 4.60 8.99 19.80
C ALA A 2 5.54 7.92 19.22
N HIS A 3 5.21 6.63 19.40
CA HIS A 3 5.98 5.57 18.76
C HIS A 3 5.89 5.72 17.23
N GLN A 4 7.03 5.63 16.55
CA GLN A 4 7.04 5.61 15.10
C GLN A 4 6.34 4.34 14.62
N LYS A 5 5.31 4.49 13.78
CA LYS A 5 4.57 3.36 13.25
C LYS A 5 4.26 3.46 11.77
N ILE A 6 4.27 2.30 11.13
CA ILE A 6 4.01 2.14 9.70
C ILE A 6 2.62 1.54 9.51
N LEU A 7 1.85 2.14 8.60
CA LEU A 7 0.60 1.57 8.12
C LEU A 7 0.89 0.74 6.87
N ILE A 8 0.47 -0.52 6.85
CA ILE A 8 0.57 -1.38 5.67
C ILE A 8 -0.85 -1.64 5.16
N LEU A 9 -1.13 -1.23 3.93
CA LEU A 9 -2.42 -1.48 3.26
C LEU A 9 -2.29 -2.68 2.34
N ASP A 10 -3.13 -3.69 2.58
CA ASP A 10 -3.08 -4.98 1.90
C ASP A 10 -4.04 -5.04 0.71
N PHE A 11 -3.46 -5.15 -0.49
CA PHE A 11 -4.17 -5.43 -1.75
C PHE A 11 -4.27 -6.93 -2.06
N GLY A 12 -4.29 -7.78 -1.04
CA GLY A 12 -4.51 -9.23 -1.17
C GLY A 12 -3.28 -10.03 -1.62
N SER A 13 -2.06 -9.50 -1.44
CA SER A 13 -0.84 -10.25 -1.75
C SER A 13 -0.63 -11.40 -0.77
N GLN A 14 -0.22 -12.55 -1.31
CA GLN A 14 0.17 -13.73 -0.53
C GLN A 14 1.36 -13.46 0.42
N VAL A 15 2.11 -12.38 0.19
CA VAL A 15 3.31 -12.02 0.95
C VAL A 15 3.16 -10.75 1.80
N SER A 16 1.98 -10.17 1.94
CA SER A 16 1.77 -8.95 2.75
C SER A 16 2.19 -9.12 4.21
N GLN A 17 2.00 -10.32 4.78
CA GLN A 17 2.48 -10.65 6.12
C GLN A 17 4.01 -10.63 6.23
N LEU A 18 4.74 -10.93 5.15
CA LEU A 18 6.20 -10.83 5.13
C LEU A 18 6.66 -9.38 5.23
N ILE A 19 5.94 -8.43 4.61
CA ILE A 19 6.22 -7.00 4.74
C ILE A 19 6.11 -6.59 6.22
N ALA A 20 5.00 -6.94 6.87
CA ALA A 20 4.80 -6.66 8.30
C ALA A 20 5.89 -7.29 9.18
N ARG A 21 6.29 -8.53 8.88
CA ARG A 21 7.41 -9.19 9.57
C ARG A 21 8.72 -8.42 9.39
N ARG A 22 9.07 -8.01 8.16
CA ARG A 22 10.32 -7.27 7.89
C ARG A 22 10.34 -5.92 8.61
N VAL A 23 9.23 -5.19 8.65
CA VAL A 23 9.13 -3.92 9.40
C VAL A 23 9.37 -4.15 10.90
N ARG A 24 8.75 -5.19 11.47
CA ARG A 24 8.93 -5.55 12.89
C ARG A 24 10.34 -6.02 13.22
N GLU A 25 11.01 -6.72 12.30
CA GLU A 25 12.42 -7.11 12.43
C GLU A 25 13.35 -5.89 12.49
N GLN A 26 12.94 -4.74 11.95
CA GLN A 26 13.64 -3.46 12.11
C GLN A 26 13.23 -2.70 13.40
N GLN A 27 12.54 -3.37 14.34
CA GLN A 27 12.08 -2.79 15.62
C GLN A 27 11.10 -1.61 15.47
N VAL A 28 10.36 -1.55 14.36
CA VAL A 28 9.32 -0.53 14.12
C VAL A 28 7.93 -1.15 14.28
N TYR A 29 7.03 -0.46 14.98
CA TYR A 29 5.64 -0.91 15.12
C TYR A 29 4.90 -0.78 13.78
N CYS A 30 4.09 -1.78 13.42
CA CYS A 30 3.26 -1.70 12.23
C CYS A 30 1.96 -2.48 12.40
N GLU A 31 0.94 -2.00 11.69
CA GLU A 31 -0.34 -2.68 11.54
C GLU A 31 -0.61 -2.94 10.05
N LEU A 32 -1.19 -4.11 9.79
CA LEU A 32 -1.64 -4.53 8.47
C LEU A 32 -3.15 -4.36 8.43
N HIS A 33 -3.65 -3.59 7.47
CA HIS A 33 -5.07 -3.33 7.27
C HIS A 33 -5.47 -3.56 5.81
N PRO A 34 -6.74 -3.86 5.52
CA PRO A 34 -7.24 -3.91 4.14
C PRO A 34 -7.01 -2.58 3.40
N PHE A 35 -6.88 -2.63 2.07
CA PHE A 35 -6.67 -1.42 1.27
C PHE A 35 -7.88 -0.48 1.24
N ASP A 36 -9.09 -0.96 1.53
CA ASP A 36 -10.37 -0.25 1.44
C ASP A 36 -10.79 0.45 2.75
N VAL A 37 -9.85 0.63 3.69
CA VAL A 37 -10.08 1.45 4.89
C VAL A 37 -10.42 2.90 4.53
N SER A 38 -11.17 3.58 5.40
CA SER A 38 -11.58 4.97 5.14
C SER A 38 -10.42 5.96 5.19
N ASP A 39 -10.58 7.09 4.49
CA ASP A 39 -9.64 8.22 4.59
C ASP A 39 -9.52 8.73 6.05
N GLU A 40 -10.62 8.72 6.80
CA GLU A 40 -10.62 9.08 8.22
C GLU A 40 -9.73 8.15 9.04
N PHE A 41 -9.81 6.85 8.80
CA PHE A 41 -8.94 5.88 9.46
C PHE A 41 -7.47 6.17 9.16
N VAL A 42 -7.13 6.39 7.89
CA VAL A 42 -5.75 6.68 7.46
C VAL A 42 -5.20 7.95 8.15
N ARG A 43 -6.01 9.02 8.22
CA ARG A 43 -5.63 10.27 8.91
C ARG A 43 -5.46 10.08 10.41
N ASN A 44 -6.37 9.35 11.05
CA ASN A 44 -6.37 9.13 12.49
C ASN A 44 -5.36 8.07 12.94
N PHE A 45 -4.86 7.23 12.03
CA PHE A 45 -3.88 6.21 12.34
C PHE A 45 -2.60 6.84 12.90
N GLY A 46 -2.16 8.00 12.41
CA GLY A 46 -0.92 8.64 12.85
C GLY A 46 0.32 7.91 12.38
N ALA A 47 0.31 7.43 11.13
CA ALA A 47 1.46 6.76 10.50
C ALA A 47 2.61 7.74 10.28
N GLN A 48 3.86 7.26 10.39
CA GLN A 48 5.07 7.98 9.94
C GLN A 48 5.48 7.57 8.51
N GLY A 49 4.83 6.55 7.96
CA GLY A 49 5.00 6.10 6.59
C GLY A 49 3.95 5.05 6.25
N VAL A 50 3.65 4.92 4.96
CA VAL A 50 2.63 3.98 4.45
C VAL A 50 3.27 3.03 3.45
N ILE A 51 2.94 1.74 3.53
CA ILE A 51 3.32 0.74 2.52
C ILE A 51 2.05 0.21 1.85
N LEU A 52 1.98 0.30 0.53
CA LEU A 52 0.95 -0.30 -0.30
C LEU A 52 1.47 -1.65 -0.80
N SER A 53 0.84 -2.75 -0.37
CA SER A 53 1.29 -4.09 -0.74
C SER A 53 1.01 -4.42 -2.21
N GLY A 54 1.56 -5.55 -2.66
CA GLY A 54 1.17 -6.12 -3.95
C GLY A 54 -0.24 -6.72 -3.92
N GLY A 55 -0.69 -7.20 -5.06
CA GLY A 55 -1.97 -7.89 -5.19
C GLY A 55 -1.93 -8.90 -6.34
N PRO A 56 -2.85 -9.87 -6.36
CA PRO A 56 -2.93 -10.87 -7.42
C PRO A 56 -3.52 -10.31 -8.73
N ASN A 57 -4.12 -9.13 -8.65
CA ASN A 57 -4.87 -8.48 -9.73
C ASN A 57 -3.98 -7.57 -10.58
N SER A 58 -4.38 -7.37 -11.83
CA SER A 58 -3.82 -6.29 -12.66
C SER A 58 -4.68 -5.03 -12.45
N VAL A 59 -4.06 -3.83 -12.41
CA VAL A 59 -4.78 -2.56 -12.13
C VAL A 59 -5.97 -2.32 -13.07
N TYR A 60 -5.93 -2.92 -14.25
CA TYR A 60 -6.92 -2.75 -15.30
C TYR A 60 -8.25 -3.46 -15.08
N GLU A 61 -8.26 -4.56 -14.32
CA GLU A 61 -9.50 -5.30 -14.03
C GLU A 61 -10.18 -4.81 -12.75
N ALA A 62 -9.58 -3.84 -12.06
CA ALA A 62 -9.93 -3.48 -10.70
C ALA A 62 -9.89 -1.96 -10.50
N GLU A 63 -10.66 -1.20 -11.29
CA GLU A 63 -10.83 0.25 -11.11
C GLU A 63 -11.23 0.62 -9.67
N ASP A 64 -11.83 -0.32 -8.93
CA ASP A 64 -12.23 -0.18 -7.52
C ASP A 64 -11.10 -0.48 -6.50
N TRP A 65 -9.96 -1.05 -6.91
CA TRP A 65 -8.88 -1.44 -6.00
C TRP A 65 -7.87 -0.31 -5.83
N ARG A 66 -8.34 0.76 -5.19
CA ARG A 66 -7.61 2.01 -5.00
C ARG A 66 -7.21 2.21 -3.55
N ALA A 67 -6.05 2.82 -3.35
CA ALA A 67 -5.68 3.29 -2.01
C ALA A 67 -6.56 4.49 -1.64
N PRO A 68 -6.88 4.67 -0.34
CA PRO A 68 -7.56 5.87 0.15
C PRO A 68 -6.75 7.11 -0.23
N GLN A 69 -7.41 8.14 -0.71
CA GLN A 69 -6.72 9.33 -1.24
C GLN A 69 -5.89 10.02 -0.14
N ALA A 70 -6.32 9.93 1.12
CA ALA A 70 -5.60 10.41 2.28
C ALA A 70 -4.16 9.90 2.35
N VAL A 71 -3.88 8.67 1.87
CA VAL A 71 -2.51 8.12 1.86
C VAL A 71 -1.53 9.06 1.15
N PHE A 72 -1.94 9.66 0.04
CA PHE A 72 -1.10 10.54 -0.77
C PHE A 72 -1.11 12.00 -0.30
N GLU A 73 -2.03 12.36 0.61
CA GLU A 73 -2.19 13.72 1.14
C GLU A 73 -1.60 13.89 2.54
N LEU A 74 -1.26 12.79 3.23
CA LEU A 74 -0.73 12.79 4.59
C LEU A 74 0.63 13.51 4.75
N GLY A 75 1.36 13.75 3.66
CA GLY A 75 2.70 14.36 3.72
C GLY A 75 3.77 13.46 4.32
N VAL A 76 3.52 12.16 4.42
CA VAL A 76 4.48 11.13 4.89
C VAL A 76 4.98 10.28 3.71
N PRO A 77 6.14 9.62 3.81
CA PRO A 77 6.64 8.73 2.77
C PRO A 77 5.66 7.57 2.47
N VAL A 78 5.47 7.27 1.18
CA VAL A 78 4.65 6.16 0.71
C VAL A 78 5.50 5.24 -0.18
N LEU A 79 5.51 3.94 0.13
CA LEU A 79 6.15 2.91 -0.67
C LEU A 79 5.10 2.02 -1.33
N GLY A 80 5.08 1.97 -2.66
CA GLY A 80 4.25 1.01 -3.41
C GLY A 80 5.05 -0.20 -3.85
N ILE A 81 4.55 -1.41 -3.60
CA ILE A 81 5.18 -2.67 -4.02
C ILE A 81 4.29 -3.36 -5.06
N CYS A 82 4.82 -3.63 -6.26
CA CYS A 82 4.11 -4.30 -7.34
C CYS A 82 2.76 -3.60 -7.64
N TYR A 83 1.61 -4.22 -7.32
CA TYR A 83 0.30 -3.62 -7.48
C TYR A 83 0.18 -2.24 -6.79
N GLY A 84 0.66 -2.10 -5.54
CA GLY A 84 0.65 -0.82 -4.84
C GLY A 84 1.41 0.29 -5.57
N MET A 85 2.46 -0.04 -6.32
CA MET A 85 3.17 0.91 -7.19
C MET A 85 2.32 1.30 -8.40
N GLN A 86 1.63 0.33 -9.02
CA GLN A 86 0.76 0.59 -10.16
C GLN A 86 -0.45 1.45 -9.75
N THR A 87 -1.07 1.16 -8.60
CA THR A 87 -2.13 1.97 -8.00
C THR A 87 -1.67 3.40 -7.73
N MET A 88 -0.48 3.58 -7.16
CA MET A 88 0.13 4.89 -6.95
C MET A 88 0.33 5.65 -8.27
N ALA A 89 0.90 4.98 -9.29
CA ALA A 89 1.12 5.59 -10.60
C ALA A 89 -0.19 6.06 -11.24
N SER A 90 -1.23 5.20 -11.22
CA SER A 90 -2.55 5.53 -11.77
C SER A 90 -3.23 6.69 -11.02
N GLN A 91 -3.27 6.65 -9.69
CA GLN A 91 -3.96 7.67 -8.88
C GLN A 91 -3.28 9.03 -8.88
N LEU A 92 -1.99 9.09 -9.18
CA LEU A 92 -1.21 10.33 -9.25
C LEU A 92 -1.06 10.87 -10.68
N GLY A 93 -1.87 10.40 -11.62
CA GLY A 93 -1.94 10.92 -13.00
C GLY A 93 -0.93 10.32 -13.97
N GLY A 94 -0.20 9.29 -13.55
CA GLY A 94 0.60 8.45 -14.42
C GLY A 94 -0.26 7.45 -15.22
N LYS A 95 0.41 6.65 -16.05
CA LYS A 95 -0.21 5.57 -16.83
C LYS A 95 0.46 4.26 -16.48
N VAL A 96 -0.34 3.26 -16.15
CA VAL A 96 0.08 1.85 -16.07
C VAL A 96 -0.27 1.23 -17.43
N GLU A 97 0.41 0.18 -17.90
CA GLU A 97 0.04 -0.57 -19.12
C GLU A 97 -0.11 -2.06 -18.80
N SER A 98 -1.06 -2.74 -19.44
CA SER A 98 -1.27 -4.17 -19.22
C SER A 98 -0.26 -4.98 -20.03
N SER A 99 0.26 -6.03 -19.41
CA SER A 99 1.02 -7.07 -20.11
C SER A 99 0.23 -8.37 -20.00
N SER A 100 0.15 -9.11 -21.11
CA SER A 100 -0.47 -10.43 -21.16
C SER A 100 0.36 -11.49 -20.42
N LYS A 101 1.62 -11.18 -20.07
CA LYS A 101 2.50 -12.07 -19.31
C LYS A 101 2.74 -11.51 -17.92
N ARG A 102 2.48 -12.33 -16.91
CA ARG A 102 2.94 -12.08 -15.53
C ARG A 102 4.36 -12.62 -15.40
N GLU A 103 5.29 -11.76 -14.99
CA GLU A 103 6.67 -12.15 -14.75
C GLU A 103 6.93 -12.23 -13.24
N PHE A 104 7.34 -13.40 -12.77
CA PHE A 104 7.83 -13.64 -11.43
C PHE A 104 9.15 -14.41 -11.59
N GLY A 105 10.26 -13.89 -11.05
CA GLY A 105 11.60 -14.45 -11.24
C GLY A 105 12.56 -14.00 -10.15
#